data_AF-A0A810B7S0-F1
#
_entry.id   AF-A0A810B7S0-F1
#
_cell.length_a   1.000
_cell.length_b   1.000
_cell.length_c   1.000
_cell.angle_alpha   90.00
_cell.angle_beta   90.00
_cell.angle_gamma   90.00
#
_symmetry.space_group_name_H-M   'P 1'
#
loop_
_entity.id
_entity.type
_entity.pdbx_description
1 polymer ?
#
loop_
_entity_poly.entity_id
_entity_poly.type
_entity_poly.pdbx_seq_one_letter_code
_entity_poly.pdbx_strand_id
1 'polypeptide(L)'
;MVIALAPGPLLVRSREVADYLPEAMRNWDMIVAPEPTKNSFPAYNDDDLLLSSLYIDVNVLSVAPDVVLVNDACPELARILEQFSFQVVPVRRRHRRIFGGGFHCGTLDTVREGGPEDYFS
;
A
#
# COMPACT_ATOMS: atom_id res chain seq x y z
N MET A 1 -3.62 -2.49 8.35
CA MET A 1 -3.52 -1.36 7.40
C MET A 1 -4.42 -1.65 6.24
N VAL A 2 -5.15 -0.62 5.78
CA VAL A 2 -6.08 -0.65 4.64
C VAL A 2 -5.73 0.54 3.77
N ILE A 3 -5.58 0.31 2.47
CA ILE A 3 -5.37 1.35 1.46
C ILE A 3 -6.40 1.12 0.36
N ALA A 4 -7.26 2.11 0.11
CA ALA A 4 -8.10 2.08 -1.08
C ALA A 4 -7.23 2.40 -2.30
N LEU A 5 -7.20 1.51 -3.28
CA LEU A 5 -6.37 1.68 -4.48
C LEU A 5 -7.16 2.34 -5.62
N ALA A 6 -8.42 1.94 -5.75
CA ALA A 6 -9.39 2.38 -6.75
C ALA A 6 -10.81 2.13 -6.20
N PRO A 7 -11.88 2.55 -6.90
CA PRO A 7 -13.25 2.14 -6.56
C PRO A 7 -13.39 0.61 -6.55
N GLY A 8 -13.57 0.01 -5.37
CA GLY A 8 -13.68 -1.45 -5.19
C GLY A 8 -12.44 -2.11 -4.57
N PRO A 9 -11.23 -2.02 -5.13
CA PRO A 9 -10.06 -2.71 -4.58
C PRO A 9 -9.49 -2.08 -3.30
N LEU A 10 -9.32 -2.90 -2.26
CA LEU A 10 -8.61 -2.58 -1.02
C LEU A 10 -7.32 -3.39 -0.92
N LEU A 11 -6.18 -2.71 -0.80
CA LEU A 11 -4.94 -3.34 -0.40
C LEU A 11 -4.88 -3.43 1.14
N VAL A 12 -4.80 -4.65 1.66
CA VAL A 12 -4.87 -4.93 3.08
C VAL A 12 -3.70 -5.77 3.57
N ARG A 13 -3.38 -5.61 4.85
CA ARG A 13 -2.37 -6.45 5.53
C ARG A 13 -2.80 -7.91 5.67
N SER A 14 -4.07 -8.13 6.00
CA SER A 14 -4.68 -9.43 6.23
C SER A 14 -6.19 -9.32 6.00
N ARG A 15 -6.87 -10.44 5.75
CA ARG A 15 -8.34 -10.47 5.58
C ARG A 15 -9.09 -10.16 6.87
N GLU A 16 -8.47 -10.39 8.03
CA GLU A 16 -9.04 -10.11 9.36
C GLU A 16 -9.42 -8.64 9.55
N VAL A 17 -8.86 -7.73 8.74
CA VAL A 17 -9.25 -6.32 8.80
C VAL A 17 -10.72 -6.10 8.44
N ALA A 18 -11.33 -7.02 7.67
CA ALA A 18 -12.74 -6.97 7.29
C ALA A 18 -13.69 -6.85 8.49
N ASP A 19 -13.36 -7.51 9.61
CA ASP A 19 -14.18 -7.51 10.83
C ASP A 19 -14.29 -6.11 11.46
N TYR A 20 -13.32 -5.24 11.17
CA TYR A 20 -13.23 -3.87 11.67
C TYR A 20 -13.68 -2.81 10.65
N LEU A 21 -13.99 -3.22 9.41
CA LEU A 21 -14.45 -2.30 8.37
C LEU A 21 -15.95 -2.04 8.48
N PRO A 22 -16.42 -0.86 8.03
CA PRO A 22 -17.84 -0.61 7.78
C PRO A 22 -18.42 -1.64 6.81
N GLU A 23 -19.70 -2.01 6.98
CA GLU A 23 -20.36 -3.05 6.18
C GLU A 23 -20.20 -2.84 4.67
N ALA A 24 -20.39 -1.61 4.20
CA ALA A 24 -20.26 -1.26 2.78
C ALA A 24 -18.87 -1.57 2.19
N MET A 25 -17.81 -1.47 3.00
CA MET A 25 -16.43 -1.75 2.58
C MET A 25 -16.05 -3.23 2.71
N ARG A 26 -16.86 -4.08 3.35
CA ARG A 26 -16.55 -5.51 3.48
C ARG A 26 -16.75 -6.27 2.17
N ASN A 27 -17.58 -5.72 1.27
CA ASN A 27 -17.87 -6.29 -0.04
C ASN A 27 -16.84 -5.89 -1.11
N TRP A 28 -15.93 -4.99 -0.78
CA TRP A 28 -14.86 -4.54 -1.66
C TRP A 28 -13.76 -5.60 -1.80
N ASP A 29 -13.12 -5.67 -2.96
CA ASP A 29 -12.14 -6.69 -3.30
C ASP A 29 -10.86 -6.52 -2.49
N MET A 30 -10.65 -7.40 -1.50
CA MET A 30 -9.48 -7.36 -0.64
C MET A 30 -8.29 -8.08 -1.28
N ILE A 31 -7.32 -7.27 -1.73
CA ILE A 31 -6.00 -7.69 -2.18
C ILE A 31 -5.10 -7.78 -0.94
N VAL A 32 -4.67 -8.98 -0.60
CA VAL A 32 -3.83 -9.19 0.59
C VAL A 32 -2.37 -9.01 0.20
N ALA A 33 -1.68 -8.10 0.88
CA ALA A 33 -0.26 -7.87 0.71
C ALA A 33 0.55 -9.12 1.08
N PRO A 34 1.71 -9.35 0.42
CA PRO A 34 2.57 -10.46 0.78
C PRO A 34 3.17 -10.24 2.17
N GLU A 35 3.52 -11.34 2.84
CA GLU A 35 4.27 -11.24 4.10
C GLU A 35 5.65 -10.64 3.82
N PRO A 36 6.08 -9.60 4.56
CA PRO A 36 7.33 -8.92 4.27
C PRO A 36 8.51 -9.76 4.72
N THR A 37 9.52 -9.90 3.86
CA THR A 37 10.77 -10.57 4.21
C THR A 37 11.78 -9.56 4.76
N LYS A 38 12.56 -9.94 5.77
CA LYS A 38 13.60 -9.05 6.34
C LYS A 38 14.67 -8.67 5.32
N ASN A 39 14.91 -9.52 4.32
CA ASN A 39 15.91 -9.31 3.27
C ASN A 39 15.59 -8.14 2.33
N SER A 40 14.33 -7.68 2.29
CA SER A 40 13.91 -6.50 1.52
C SER A 40 14.30 -5.16 2.15
N PHE A 41 14.98 -5.17 3.30
CA PHE A 41 15.37 -3.98 4.04
C PHE A 41 16.90 -3.89 4.20
N PRO A 42 17.46 -2.67 4.31
CA PRO A 42 18.81 -2.49 4.83
C PRO A 42 19.01 -3.25 6.14
N ALA A 43 20.24 -3.70 6.38
CA ALA A 43 20.64 -4.16 7.71
C ALA A 43 20.54 -2.98 8.69
N TYR A 44 19.91 -3.22 9.82
CA TYR A 44 19.81 -2.29 10.94
C TYR A 44 20.49 -2.92 12.15
N ASN A 45 21.15 -2.09 12.95
CA ASN A 45 21.69 -2.48 14.25
C ASN A 45 20.60 -2.40 15.32
N ASP A 46 20.84 -3.01 16.48
CA ASP A 46 19.87 -3.04 17.58
C ASP A 46 19.58 -1.65 18.19
N ASP A 47 20.49 -0.70 18.01
CA ASP A 47 20.37 0.70 18.45
C ASP A 47 19.74 1.63 17.41
N ASP A 48 19.45 1.14 16.20
CA ASP A 48 18.77 1.93 15.17
C ASP A 48 17.30 2.19 15.54
N LEU A 49 16.89 3.46 15.47
CA LEU A 49 15.49 3.84 15.66
C LEU A 49 14.66 3.48 14.42
N LEU A 50 13.83 2.45 14.53
CA LEU A 50 12.92 2.01 13.49
C LEU A 50 11.49 2.47 13.79
N LEU A 51 10.99 3.43 13.02
CA LEU A 51 9.70 4.10 13.24
C LEU A 51 8.51 3.41 12.55
N SER A 52 8.74 2.40 11.72
CA SER A 52 7.66 1.68 11.04
C SER A 52 7.84 0.16 11.06
N SER A 53 6.75 -0.56 10.82
CA SER A 53 6.74 -2.02 10.73
C SER A 53 7.34 -2.54 9.41
N LEU A 54 7.50 -3.86 9.30
CA LEU A 54 7.91 -4.49 8.03
C LEU A 54 6.83 -4.35 6.93
N TYR A 55 5.57 -4.09 7.31
CA TYR A 55 4.48 -3.89 6.36
C TYR A 55 4.43 -2.47 5.78
N ILE A 56 5.47 -1.66 5.99
CA ILE A 56 5.53 -0.29 5.48
C ILE A 56 5.45 -0.21 3.94
N ASP A 57 5.85 -1.27 3.22
CA ASP A 57 5.76 -1.30 1.75
C ASP A 57 4.33 -1.37 1.22
N VAL A 58 3.35 -1.70 2.08
CA VAL A 58 1.92 -1.63 1.74
C VAL A 58 1.44 -0.17 1.68
N ASN A 59 2.20 0.79 2.22
CA ASN A 59 1.90 2.22 2.15
C ASN A 59 2.29 2.80 0.78
N VAL A 60 1.68 2.22 -0.26
CA VAL A 60 1.79 2.59 -1.67
C VAL A 60 1.08 3.92 -1.95
N LEU A 61 1.26 4.47 -3.15
CA LEU A 61 0.49 5.63 -3.63
C LEU A 61 -0.22 5.28 -4.93
N SER A 62 -1.55 5.30 -4.92
CA SER A 62 -2.35 5.25 -6.15
C SER A 62 -2.33 6.64 -6.81
N VAL A 63 -1.82 6.72 -8.04
CA VAL A 63 -1.70 7.97 -8.80
C VAL A 63 -2.76 8.10 -9.89
N ALA A 64 -3.36 6.97 -10.29
CA ALA A 64 -4.53 6.88 -11.15
C ALA A 64 -5.32 5.60 -10.76
N PRO A 65 -6.59 5.43 -11.21
CA PRO A 65 -7.39 4.25 -10.85
C PRO A 65 -6.73 2.90 -11.16
N ASP A 66 -5.83 2.86 -12.15
CA ASP A 66 -5.09 1.69 -12.58
C ASP A 66 -3.58 1.80 -12.37
N VAL A 67 -3.05 2.90 -11.82
CA VAL A 67 -1.59 3.11 -11.67
C VAL A 67 -1.20 3.30 -10.20
N VAL A 68 -0.27 2.47 -9.72
CA VAL A 68 0.19 2.47 -8.32
C VAL A 68 1.71 2.49 -8.21
N LEU A 69 2.24 3.36 -7.34
CA LEU A 69 3.66 3.41 -7.00
C LEU A 69 3.96 2.38 -5.90
N VAL A 70 4.84 1.45 -6.20
CA VAL A 70 5.27 0.36 -5.29
C VAL A 70 6.77 0.44 -5.09
N ASN A 71 7.25 0.02 -3.91
CA ASN A 71 8.67 0.10 -3.63
C ASN A 71 9.43 -0.98 -4.41
N ASP A 72 10.52 -0.63 -5.09
CA ASP A 72 11.33 -1.57 -5.87
C ASP A 72 11.89 -2.73 -5.04
N ALA A 73 12.02 -2.54 -3.72
CA ALA A 73 12.43 -3.54 -2.76
C ALA A 73 11.36 -4.59 -2.40
N CYS A 74 10.12 -4.46 -2.90
CA CYS A 74 9.01 -5.40 -2.67
C CYS A 74 8.38 -5.90 -3.99
N PRO A 75 9.13 -6.69 -4.79
CA PRO A 75 8.67 -7.17 -6.08
C PRO A 75 7.48 -8.15 -5.99
N GLU A 76 7.26 -8.80 -4.85
CA GLU A 76 6.08 -9.64 -4.60
C GLU A 76 4.80 -8.82 -4.61
N LEU A 77 4.82 -7.63 -3.99
CA LEU A 77 3.66 -6.75 -3.95
C LEU A 77 3.35 -6.21 -5.35
N ALA A 78 4.38 -5.86 -6.12
CA ALA A 78 4.23 -5.47 -7.52
C ALA A 78 3.52 -6.57 -8.33
N ARG A 79 4.02 -7.82 -8.25
CA ARG A 79 3.44 -8.97 -8.94
C ARG A 79 1.98 -9.23 -8.57
N ILE A 80 1.64 -9.10 -7.28
CA ILE A 80 0.25 -9.25 -6.83
C ILE A 80 -0.61 -8.16 -7.46
N LEU A 81 -0.21 -6.89 -7.40
CA LEU A 81 -1.00 -5.79 -7.95
C LEU A 81 -1.16 -5.89 -9.48
N GLU A 82 -0.13 -6.34 -10.19
CA GLU A 82 -0.21 -6.64 -11.64
C GLU A 82 -1.23 -7.74 -11.96
N GLN A 83 -1.35 -8.78 -11.12
CA GLN A 83 -2.38 -9.82 -11.28
C GLN A 83 -3.80 -9.28 -11.11
N PHE A 84 -3.95 -8.18 -10.37
CA PHE A 84 -5.20 -7.43 -10.22
C PHE A 84 -5.32 -6.28 -11.25
N SER A 85 -4.57 -6.36 -12.36
CA SER A 85 -4.62 -5.41 -13.49
C SER A 85 -4.19 -3.98 -13.17
N PHE A 86 -3.43 -3.76 -12.09
CA PHE A 86 -2.77 -2.46 -11.86
C PHE A 86 -1.48 -2.38 -12.68
N GLN A 87 -1.26 -1.24 -13.34
CA GLN A 87 0.05 -0.81 -13.79
C GLN A 87 0.89 -0.39 -12.58
N VAL A 88 1.90 -1.19 -12.25
CA VAL A 88 2.81 -0.89 -11.15
C VAL A 88 4.00 -0.08 -11.65
N VAL A 89 4.26 1.04 -10.98
CA VAL A 89 5.47 1.84 -11.20
C VAL A 89 6.42 1.62 -10.02
N PRO A 90 7.53 0.87 -10.22
CA PRO A 90 8.49 0.64 -9.16
C PRO A 90 9.28 1.92 -8.87
N VAL A 91 9.35 2.33 -7.61
CA VAL A 91 10.09 3.50 -7.14
C VAL A 91 10.98 3.10 -5.98
N ARG A 92 12.22 3.58 -5.96
CA ARG A 92 13.16 3.22 -4.89
C ARG A 92 12.93 4.07 -3.65
N ARG A 93 12.62 3.42 -2.51
CA ARG A 93 12.60 4.08 -1.19
C ARG A 93 13.27 3.22 -0.11
N ARG A 94 14.60 3.35 -0.02
CA ARG A 94 15.46 2.51 0.83
C ARG A 94 15.19 2.66 2.34
N HIS A 95 15.23 3.89 2.88
CA HIS A 95 15.24 4.15 4.33
C HIS A 95 13.84 4.33 4.97
N ARG A 96 12.83 3.65 4.44
CA ARG A 96 11.43 3.76 4.85
C ARG A 96 11.11 3.37 6.30
N ARG A 97 11.97 2.53 6.89
CA ARG A 97 11.87 2.12 8.29
C ARG A 97 12.33 3.21 9.26
N ILE A 98 13.43 3.88 8.94
CA ILE A 98 14.00 4.95 9.76
C ILE A 98 13.11 6.20 9.69
N PHE A 99 12.67 6.58 8.49
CA PHE A 99 11.80 7.76 8.30
C PHE A 99 10.31 7.46 8.50
N GLY A 100 9.93 6.25 8.92
CA GLY A 100 8.59 5.95 9.40
C GLY A 100 7.44 6.03 8.39
N GLY A 101 7.70 6.05 7.09
CA GLY A 101 6.65 6.26 6.07
C GLY A 101 6.86 5.43 4.81
N GLY A 102 5.81 5.14 4.05
CA GLY A 102 5.90 4.68 2.65
C GLY A 102 5.78 5.86 1.68
N PHE A 103 5.19 5.62 0.51
CA PHE A 103 4.91 6.68 -0.46
C PHE A 103 3.78 7.58 0.02
N HIS A 104 2.62 7.01 0.40
CA HIS A 104 1.48 7.80 0.87
C HIS A 104 1.81 8.66 2.08
N CYS A 105 2.55 8.15 3.07
CA CYS A 105 2.97 8.96 4.22
C CYS A 105 3.90 10.13 3.84
N GLY A 106 4.62 10.04 2.72
CA GLY A 106 5.55 11.06 2.26
C GLY A 106 4.97 12.05 1.27
N THR A 107 3.68 11.95 0.94
CA THR A 107 3.02 12.76 -0.08
C THR A 107 1.72 13.36 0.42
N LEU A 108 1.31 14.46 -0.19
CA LEU A 108 -0.02 15.05 -0.04
C LEU A 108 -0.56 15.35 -1.43
N ASP A 109 -1.59 14.63 -1.84
CA ASP A 109 -2.29 14.77 -3.11
C ASP A 109 -3.28 15.93 -3.05
N THR A 110 -2.85 17.10 -3.52
CA THR A 110 -3.64 18.34 -3.44
C THR A 110 -4.70 18.47 -4.53
N VAL A 111 -4.53 17.77 -5.65
CA VAL A 111 -5.43 17.80 -6.81
C VAL A 111 -5.47 16.41 -7.44
N ARG A 112 -6.68 15.91 -7.71
CA ARG A 112 -6.95 14.75 -8.56
C ARG A 112 -8.05 15.14 -9.55
N GLU A 113 -7.95 14.68 -10.79
CA GLU A 113 -9.02 14.85 -11.77
C GLU A 113 -10.22 13.96 -11.39
N GLY A 114 -11.42 14.53 -11.42
CA GLY A 114 -12.65 13.85 -11.01
C GLY A 114 -13.62 14.77 -10.27
N GLY A 115 -14.63 14.16 -9.64
CA GLY A 115 -15.62 14.84 -8.80
C GLY A 115 -16.02 14.01 -7.58
N PRO A 116 -16.89 14.54 -6.70
CA PRO A 116 -17.47 13.75 -5.62
C PRO A 116 -18.39 12.67 -6.19
N GLU A 117 -18.10 11.42 -5.88
CA GLU A 117 -18.85 10.24 -6.31
C GLU A 117 -19.18 9.37 -5.10
N ASP A 118 -20.23 8.55 -5.23
CA ASP A 118 -20.57 7.51 -4.25
C ASP A 118 -20.17 6.15 -4.83
N TYR A 119 -19.34 5.42 -4.09
CA TYR A 119 -18.82 4.11 -4.46
C TYR A 119 -19.44 2.97 -3.66
N PHE A 120 -20.52 3.24 -2.92
CA PHE A 120 -21.20 2.28 -2.04
C PHE A 120 -22.70 2.12 -2.34
N SER A 121 -23.25 2.87 -3.31
CA SER A 121 -24.63 2.76 -3.77
C SER A 121 -24.82 1.83 -4.96
#